data_AF-A0A368UHD9-F1
#
_entry.id   AF-A0A368UHD9-F1
#
_cell.length_a   1.000
_cell.length_b   1.000
_cell.length_c   1.000
_cell.angle_alpha   90.00
_cell.angle_beta   90.00
_cell.angle_gamma   90.00
#
_symmetry.space_group_name_H-M   'P 1'
#
loop_
_entity.id
_entity.type
_entity.pdbx_description
1 polymer ?
#
loop_
_entity_poly.entity_id
_entity_poly.type
_entity_poly.pdbx_seq_one_letter_code
_entity_poly.pdbx_strand_id
1 'polypeptide(L)' 'SEKYPEFRNKYLKLKKRRGHRKAIIAICRRLLVAIYQVLLKQENYNPVLQGLTEIRNPDKTMSVKDAIRFAQQHGFNVS' A
#
# COMPACT_ATOMS: atom_id res chain seq x y z
N SER A 1 16.66 -0.88 -9.27
CA SER A 1 16.78 -2.29 -8.86
C SER A 1 15.48 -2.99 -9.17
N GLU A 2 15.50 -3.96 -10.07
CA GLU A 2 14.34 -4.78 -10.42
C GLU A 2 14.00 -5.82 -9.34
N LYS A 3 14.96 -6.11 -8.45
CA LYS A 3 14.86 -7.13 -7.40
C LYS A 3 13.77 -6.85 -6.37
N TYR A 4 13.46 -5.57 -6.10
CA TYR A 4 12.48 -5.14 -5.10
C TYR A 4 11.64 -3.97 -5.62
N PRO A 5 10.68 -4.22 -6.54
CA PRO A 5 9.89 -3.16 -7.19
C PRO A 5 8.97 -2.41 -6.21
N GLU A 6 8.61 -3.00 -5.07
CA GLU A 6 7.70 -2.44 -4.08
C GLU A 6 8.23 -1.14 -3.47
N PHE A 7 9.53 -1.07 -3.15
CA PHE A 7 10.15 0.13 -2.60
C PHE A 7 10.21 1.26 -3.62
N ARG A 8 10.55 0.92 -4.88
CA ARG A 8 10.60 1.89 -5.98
C ARG A 8 9.22 2.49 -6.24
N ASN A 9 8.21 1.65 -6.37
CA ASN A 9 6.84 2.09 -6.64
C ASN A 9 6.29 2.94 -5.50
N LYS A 10 6.57 2.55 -4.24
CA LYS A 10 6.18 3.35 -3.08
C LYS A 10 6.90 4.70 -3.05
N TYR A 11 8.20 4.72 -3.30
CA TYR A 11 8.98 5.95 -3.38
C TYR A 11 8.44 6.90 -4.44
N LEU A 12 8.14 6.41 -5.65
CA LEU A 12 7.59 7.24 -6.74
C LEU A 12 6.23 7.84 -6.37
N LYS A 13 5.33 7.05 -5.78
CA LYS A 13 4.03 7.53 -5.27
C LYS A 13 4.22 8.63 -4.21
N LEU A 14 5.13 8.42 -3.25
CA LEU A 14 5.41 9.38 -2.19
C LEU A 14 6.08 10.65 -2.71
N LYS A 15 7.03 10.53 -3.65
CA LYS A 15 7.71 11.66 -4.30
C LYS A 15 6.69 12.54 -5.02
N LYS A 16 5.77 11.95 -5.78
CA LYS A 16 4.69 12.66 -6.48
C LYS A 16 3.79 13.44 -5.52
N ARG A 17 3.46 12.87 -4.36
CA ARG A 17 2.51 13.47 -3.40
C ARG A 17 3.11 14.45 -2.40
N ARG A 18 4.37 14.24 -1.98
CA ARG A 18 4.97 14.91 -0.81
C ARG A 18 6.34 15.53 -1.09
N GLY A 19 6.88 15.36 -2.29
CA GLY A 19 8.23 15.81 -2.65
C GLY A 19 9.32 14.81 -2.28
N HIS A 20 10.51 15.05 -2.83
CA HIS A 20 11.64 14.11 -2.80
C HIS A 20 12.15 13.80 -1.38
N ARG A 21 12.48 14.83 -0.59
CA ARG A 21 13.05 14.66 0.75
C ARG A 21 12.11 13.89 1.68
N LYS A 22 10.81 14.20 1.65
CA LYS A 22 9.80 13.50 2.45
C LYS A 22 9.63 12.04 2.01
N ALA A 23 9.78 11.75 0.71
CA ALA A 23 9.72 10.39 0.21
C ALA A 23 10.89 9.54 0.69
N ILE A 24 12.12 10.06 0.67
CA ILE A 24 13.31 9.34 1.19
C ILE A 24 13.11 8.99 2.66
N ILE A 25 12.79 9.97 3.50
CA ILE A 25 12.62 9.76 4.94
C ILE A 25 11.54 8.70 5.22
N ALA A 26 10.44 8.72 4.47
CA ALA A 26 9.36 7.74 4.63
C ALA A 26 9.79 6.31 4.23
N ILE A 27 10.65 6.16 3.21
CA ILE A 27 11.22 4.85 2.84
C ILE A 27 12.21 4.36 3.91
N CYS A 28 13.10 5.22 4.40
CA CYS A 28 14.05 4.87 5.47
C CYS A 28 13.33 4.39 6.74
N ARG A 29 12.30 5.12 7.20
CA ARG A 29 11.50 4.71 8.37
C ARG A 29 10.86 3.34 8.19
N ARG A 30 10.36 3.04 6.98
CA ARG A 30 9.78 1.72 6.67
C ARG A 30 10.82 0.61 6.69
N LEU A 31 12.00 0.84 6.09
CA LEU A 31 13.10 -0.11 6.12
C LEU A 31 13.56 -0.43 7.55
N LEU A 32 13.62 0.59 8.42
CA LEU A 32 13.97 0.39 9.83
C LEU A 32 12.99 -0.55 10.55
N VAL A 33 11.68 -0.32 10.36
CA VAL A 33 10.63 -1.17 10.94
C VAL A 33 10.68 -2.58 10.36
N ALA A 34 10.91 -2.71 9.05
CA ALA A 34 11.05 -3.99 8.38
C ALA A 34 12.17 -4.84 8.99
N ILE A 35 13.35 -4.25 9.15
CA ILE A 35 14.52 -4.90 9.74
C ILE A 35 14.23 -5.29 11.19
N TYR A 36 13.66 -4.37 11.98
CA TYR A 36 13.27 -4.65 13.36
C TYR A 36 12.34 -5.86 13.48
N GLN A 37 11.32 -5.95 12.62
CA GLN A 37 10.37 -7.08 12.64
C GLN A 37 11.01 -8.41 12.24
N VAL A 38 11.90 -8.39 11.23
CA VAL A 38 12.66 -9.58 10.81
C VAL A 38 13.52 -10.11 11.97
N LEU A 39 14.21 -9.21 12.68
CA LEU A 39 15.03 -9.57 13.83
C LEU A 39 14.19 -10.05 15.02
N LEU A 40 13.05 -9.40 15.29
CA LEU A 40 12.19 -9.73 16.41
C LEU A 40 11.49 -11.08 16.24
N LYS A 41 10.98 -11.37 15.05
CA LYS A 41 10.19 -12.59 14.77
C LYS A 41 11.03 -13.75 14.24
N GLN A 42 12.28 -13.49 13.84
CA GLN A 42 13.13 -14.44 13.11
C GLN A 42 12.48 -14.96 11.82
N GLU A 43 11.59 -14.17 11.23
CA GLU A 43 10.90 -14.48 9.98
C GLU A 43 11.52 -13.70 8.82
N ASN A 44 11.49 -14.30 7.64
CA ASN A 44 11.95 -13.62 6.43
C ASN A 44 11.09 -12.40 6.13
N TYR A 45 11.72 -11.38 5.53
CA TYR A 45 11.04 -10.16 5.11
C TYR A 45 9.89 -10.49 4.14
N ASN A 46 8.68 -10.06 4.50
CA ASN A 46 7.47 -10.21 3.70
C ASN A 46 6.87 -8.83 3.36
N PRO A 47 6.95 -8.36 2.10
CA PRO A 47 6.46 -7.04 1.70
C PRO A 47 4.94 -6.87 1.82
N VAL A 48 4.18 -7.97 1.82
CA VAL A 48 2.72 -7.97 1.94
C VAL A 48 2.29 -7.65 3.36
N LEU A 49 2.89 -8.35 4.34
CA LEU A 49 2.61 -8.13 5.76
C LEU A 49 3.08 -6.76 6.25
N GLN A 50 4.08 -6.18 5.57
CA GLN A 50 4.67 -4.88 5.91
C GLN A 50 4.03 -3.69 5.15
N GLY A 51 2.92 -3.92 4.44
CA GLY A 51 2.14 -2.86 3.78
C GLY A 51 2.91 -2.12 2.69
N LEU A 52 3.80 -2.83 1.99
CA LEU A 52 4.56 -2.32 0.84
C LEU A 52 3.83 -2.53 -0.47
N THR A 53 3.13 -3.65 -0.59
CA THR A 53 2.06 -3.79 -1.58
C THR A 53 0.78 -3.14 -1.04
N GLU A 54 0.17 -2.27 -1.85
CA GLU A 54 -1.25 -2.01 -1.67
C GLU A 54 -1.94 -3.34 -1.94
N ILE A 55 -2.43 -4.01 -0.90
CA ILE A 55 -3.28 -5.19 -1.05
C ILE A 55 -4.61 -4.66 -1.61
N ARG A 56 -4.63 -4.35 -2.91
CA ARG A 56 -5.87 -4.36 -3.67
C ARG A 56 -6.16 -5.83 -3.84
N ASN A 57 -7.07 -6.35 -3.02
CA ASN A 57 -7.56 -7.70 -3.17
C ASN A 57 -8.15 -7.79 -4.61
N PRO A 58 -7.46 -8.46 -5.55
CA PRO A 58 -7.88 -8.44 -6.96
C PRO A 58 -9.21 -9.18 -7.11
N ASP A 59 -9.46 -10.16 -6.24
CA ASP A 59 -10.69 -10.94 -6.16
C ASP A 59 -11.77 -10.28 -5.29
N LYS A 60 -11.66 -8.97 -5.02
CA LYS A 60 -12.68 -8.24 -4.27
C LYS A 60 -13.93 -8.12 -5.13
N THR A 61 -14.77 -9.14 -5.06
CA THR A 61 -16.10 -9.16 -5.65
C THR A 61 -17.03 -8.25 -4.83
N MET A 62 -17.88 -7.51 -5.53
CA MET A 62 -18.89 -6.64 -4.94
C MET A 62 -20.22 -7.03 -5.55
N SER A 63 -21.22 -7.30 -4.71
CA SER A 63 -22.58 -7.57 -5.18
C SER A 63 -23.16 -6.32 -5.85
N VAL A 64 -24.09 -6.48 -6.79
CA VAL A 64 -24.81 -5.36 -7.42
C VAL A 64 -25.46 -4.47 -6.35
N LYS A 65 -26.00 -5.06 -5.27
CA LYS A 65 -26.59 -4.30 -4.16
C LYS A 65 -25.56 -3.43 -3.44
N ASP A 66 -24.37 -3.98 -3.19
CA ASP A 66 -23.29 -3.24 -2.53
C ASP A 66 -22.74 -2.13 -3.43
N ALA A 67 -22.71 -2.37 -4.74
CA ALA A 67 -22.33 -1.37 -5.73
C ALA A 67 -23.28 -0.17 -5.73
N ILE A 68 -24.60 -0.44 -5.74
CA ILE A 68 -25.64 0.59 -5.66
C ILE A 68 -25.50 1.37 -4.36
N ARG A 69 -25.34 0.68 -3.22
CA ARG A 69 -25.19 1.33 -1.91
C ARG A 69 -23.93 2.19 -1.85
N PHE A 70 -22.83 1.71 -2.41
CA PHE A 70 -21.58 2.46 -2.48
C PHE A 70 -21.75 3.74 -3.31
N ALA A 71 -22.40 3.66 -4.47
CA ALA A 71 -22.64 4.82 -5.33
C ALA A 71 -23.56 5.86 -4.65
N GLN A 72 -24.65 5.41 -4.02
CA GLN A 72 -25.54 6.29 -3.24
C GLN A 72 -24.81 7.01 -2.10
N GLN A 73 -23.93 6.31 -1.36
CA GLN A 73 -23.11 6.92 -0.31
C GLN A 73 -22.14 7.99 -0.82
N HIS A 74 -21.78 7.95 -2.10
CA HIS A 74 -20.93 8.94 -2.75
C HIS A 74 -21.75 10.04 -3.47
N GLY A 75 -23.06 10.09 -3.24
CA GLY A 75 -23.94 11.15 -3.76
C GLY A 75 -24.47 10.90 -5.18
N PHE A 76 -24.25 9.71 -5.73
CA PHE A 76 -24.84 9.34 -7.02
C PHE A 76 -26.29 8.91 -6.83
N ASN A 77 -27.18 9.47 -7.64
CA ASN A 77 -28.57 9.01 -7.68
C ASN A 77 -28.65 7.82 -8.65
N VAL A 78 -28.61 6.61 -8.10
CA VAL A 78 -28.69 5.37 -8.88
C VAL A 78 -30.11 4.84 -8.77
N SER A 79 -30.83 4.85 -9.89
CA SER A 79 -32.23 4.40 -10.08
C SER A 79 -32.28 3.02 -10.71
#